data_AF-A0A843LFR3-F1
#
_entry.id   AF-A0A843LFR3-F1
#
_cell.length_a   1.000
_cell.length_b   1.000
_cell.length_c   1.000
_cell.angle_alpha   90.00
_cell.angle_beta   90.00
_cell.angle_gamma   90.00
#
_symmetry.space_group_name_H-M   'P 1'
#
loop_
_entity.id
_entity.type
_entity.pdbx_description
1 polymer ?
#
loop_
_entity_poly.entity_id
_entity_poly.type
_entity_poly.pdbx_seq_one_letter_code
_entity_poly.pdbx_strand_id
1 'polypeptide(L)' 'MANKTIDGIKLADILRTATEVGATIREGNSHPYILNYGGLRPCPIAKSTHAERMVAPWLAQATGTTKHECYEAMRRGYW' A
#
# COMPACT_ATOMS: atom_id res chain seq x y z
N MET A 1 -18.23 2.20 -8.54
CA MET A 1 -17.00 2.65 -9.22
C MET A 1 -15.80 1.98 -8.55
N ALA A 2 -14.92 1.31 -9.30
CA ALA A 2 -13.88 0.47 -8.72
C ALA A 2 -12.84 1.28 -7.90
N ASN A 3 -12.69 0.95 -6.62
CA ASN A 3 -11.62 1.45 -5.74
C ASN A 3 -10.44 0.47 -5.76
N LYS A 4 -9.87 0.30 -6.94
CA LYS A 4 -8.74 -0.59 -7.19
C LYS A 4 -7.58 0.19 -7.82
N THR A 5 -6.36 -0.30 -7.60
CA THR A 5 -5.15 0.09 -8.33
C THR A 5 -5.21 -0.41 -9.76
N ILE A 6 -4.26 0.02 -10.61
CA ILE A 6 -4.22 -0.38 -12.03
C ILE A 6 -3.96 -1.87 -12.22
N ASP A 7 -3.29 -2.50 -11.27
CA ASP A 7 -3.02 -3.93 -11.21
C ASP A 7 -4.11 -4.72 -10.47
N GLY A 8 -5.24 -4.07 -10.14
CA GLY A 8 -6.46 -4.74 -9.69
C GLY A 8 -6.58 -5.00 -8.19
N ILE A 9 -5.64 -4.50 -7.38
CA ILE A 9 -5.67 -4.62 -5.93
C ILE A 9 -6.65 -3.59 -5.34
N LYS A 10 -7.49 -4.00 -4.40
CA LYS A 10 -8.43 -3.07 -3.76
C LYS A 10 -7.68 -2.12 -2.84
N LEU A 11 -7.99 -0.83 -2.91
CA LEU A 11 -7.39 0.17 -2.04
C LEU A 11 -7.60 -0.19 -0.55
N ALA A 12 -8.79 -0.69 -0.20
CA ALA A 12 -9.09 -1.12 1.17
C ALA A 12 -8.16 -2.24 1.68
N ASP A 13 -7.79 -3.19 0.82
CA ASP A 13 -6.89 -4.29 1.19
C ASP A 13 -5.45 -3.76 1.38
N ILE A 14 -5.01 -2.82 0.54
CA ILE A 14 -3.73 -2.14 0.70
C ILE A 14 -3.67 -1.38 2.04
N LEU A 15 -4.71 -0.60 2.35
CA LEU A 15 -4.75 0.19 3.59
C LEU A 15 -4.80 -0.71 4.83
N ARG A 16 -5.55 -1.81 4.78
CA ARG A 16 -5.58 -2.80 5.86
C ARG A 16 -4.19 -3.37 6.10
N THR A 17 -3.56 -3.90 5.05
CA THR A 17 -2.19 -4.43 5.14
C THR A 17 -1.20 -3.40 5.67
N ALA A 18 -1.26 -2.16 5.17
CA ALA A 18 -0.39 -1.08 5.65
C ALA A 18 -0.61 -0.75 7.13
N THR A 19 -1.86 -0.80 7.61
CA THR A 19 -2.19 -0.56 9.02
C THR A 19 -1.69 -1.71 9.90
N GLU A 20 -1.85 -2.96 9.48
CA GLU A 20 -1.39 -4.16 10.21
C GLU A 20 0.12 -4.15 10.42
N VAL A 21 0.89 -3.64 9.45
CA VAL A 21 2.35 -3.51 9.59
C VAL A 21 2.79 -2.29 10.41
N GLY A 22 1.85 -1.45 10.86
CA GLY A 22 2.12 -0.25 11.65
C GLY A 22 2.37 1.02 10.85
N ALA A 23 2.04 1.07 9.56
CA ALA A 23 2.06 2.31 8.81
C ALA A 23 0.88 3.22 9.19
N THR A 24 1.15 4.52 9.20
CA THR A 24 0.12 5.54 9.40
C THR A 24 -0.45 5.97 8.04
N ILE A 25 -1.76 6.19 7.99
CA ILE A 25 -2.47 6.60 6.77
C ILE A 25 -2.92 8.04 6.92
N ARG A 26 -2.63 8.86 5.91
CA ARG A 26 -3.17 10.22 5.78
C ARG A 26 -4.01 10.32 4.53
N GLU A 27 -5.15 11.00 4.63
CA GLU A 27 -5.99 11.30 3.47
C GLU A 27 -5.60 12.65 2.85
N GLY A 28 -5.76 12.78 1.53
CA GLY A 28 -5.38 13.98 0.80
C GLY A 28 -6.26 14.25 -0.43
N ASN A 29 -6.11 15.44 -1.02
CA ASN A 29 -6.92 15.85 -2.18
C ASN A 29 -6.44 15.22 -3.50
N SER A 30 -5.15 15.35 -3.84
CA SER A 30 -4.61 14.85 -5.12
C SER A 30 -4.38 13.34 -5.14
N HIS A 31 -4.03 12.77 -3.98
CA HIS A 31 -3.91 11.33 -3.76
C HIS A 31 -4.81 10.99 -2.58
N PRO A 32 -5.77 10.05 -2.73
CA PRO A 32 -6.75 9.78 -1.70
C PRO A 32 -6.10 9.25 -0.41
N TYR A 33 -4.98 8.52 -0.52
CA TYR A 33 -4.26 8.00 0.63
C TYR A 33 -2.76 8.19 0.48
N ILE A 34 -2.09 8.44 1.60
CA ILE A 34 -0.64 8.55 1.71
C ILE A 34 -0.20 7.70 2.90
N LEU A 35 0.58 6.66 2.64
CA LEU A 35 1.19 5.83 3.68
C LEU A 35 2.47 6.48 4.20
N ASN A 36 2.65 6.44 5.51
CA ASN A 36 3.87 6.88 6.18
C ASN A 36 4.33 5.82 7.18
N TYR A 37 5.63 5.54 7.16
CA TYR A 37 6.30 4.65 8.10
C TYR A 37 7.58 5.36 8.54
N GLY A 38 7.91 5.32 9.83
CA GLY A 38 8.98 6.12 10.41
C GLY A 38 10.29 6.00 9.62
N GLY A 39 10.84 7.13 9.16
CA GLY A 39 12.10 7.17 8.40
C GLY A 39 11.99 6.82 6.91
N LEU A 40 10.82 6.43 6.40
CA LEU A 40 10.59 6.19 4.97
C LEU A 40 9.97 7.41 4.27
N ARG A 41 10.28 7.53 2.98
CA ARG A 41 9.60 8.50 2.11
C ARG A 41 8.12 8.12 2.03
N PRO A 42 7.17 9.08 2.15
CA PRO A 42 5.74 8.78 2.03
C PRO A 42 5.37 8.07 0.72
N CYS A 43 4.46 7.11 0.78
CA CYS A 43 3.97 6.37 -0.39
C CYS A 43 2.53 6.80 -0.73
N PRO A 44 2.34 7.62 -1.78
CA PRO A 44 1.01 8.02 -2.21
C PRO A 44 0.30 6.88 -2.97
N ILE A 45 -0.98 6.67 -2.66
CA ILE A 45 -1.84 5.66 -3.28
C ILE A 45 -3.05 6.35 -3.90
N ALA A 46 -3.24 6.08 -5.19
CA ALA A 46 -4.41 6.47 -5.97
C ALA A 46 -4.84 5.29 -6.85
N LYS A 47 -5.95 5.46 -7.59
CA LYS A 47 -6.41 4.44 -8.55
C LYS A 47 -5.41 4.18 -9.68
N SER A 48 -4.58 5.17 -10.01
CA SER A 48 -3.49 5.07 -10.99
C SER A 48 -2.22 4.40 -10.45
N THR A 49 -2.15 4.09 -9.15
CA THR A 49 -0.99 3.42 -8.55
C THR A 49 -0.90 1.98 -9.04
N HIS A 50 0.31 1.46 -9.23
CA HIS A 50 0.59 0.04 -9.44
C HIS A 50 1.11 -0.54 -8.12
N ALA A 51 0.28 -1.34 -7.44
CA ALA A 51 0.60 -1.86 -6.10
C ALA A 51 1.90 -2.66 -6.10
N GLU A 52 2.13 -3.52 -7.09
CA GLU A 52 3.34 -4.36 -7.16
C GLU A 52 4.65 -3.54 -7.32
N ARG A 53 4.58 -2.41 -8.04
CA ARG A 53 5.78 -1.61 -8.38
C ARG A 53 6.05 -0.48 -7.40
N MET A 54 5.02 -0.03 -6.67
CA MET A 54 5.13 1.10 -5.76
C MET A 54 4.91 0.71 -4.30
N VAL A 55 3.79 0.05 -4.01
CA VAL A 55 3.37 -0.21 -2.62
C VAL A 55 4.10 -1.41 -2.03
N ALA A 56 4.20 -2.52 -2.78
CA ALA A 56 4.88 -3.72 -2.33
C ALA A 56 6.37 -3.50 -1.96
N PRO A 57 7.20 -2.82 -2.77
CA PRO A 57 8.58 -2.54 -2.38
C PRO A 57 8.67 -1.56 -1.21
N TRP A 58 7.72 -0.62 -1.09
CA TRP A 58 7.66 0.30 0.04
C TRP A 58 7.33 -0.43 1.36
N LEU A 59 6.34 -1.32 1.34
CA LEU A 59 6.01 -2.17 2.48
C LEU A 59 7.17 -3.09 2.86
N ALA A 60 7.82 -3.71 1.86
CA ALA A 60 8.99 -4.56 2.09
C ALA A 60 10.12 -3.80 2.80
N GLN A 61 10.33 -2.52 2.45
CA GLN A 61 11.29 -1.66 3.12
C GLN A 61 10.87 -1.33 4.57
N ALA A 62 9.56 -1.18 4.82
CA ALA A 62 9.02 -0.89 6.15
C ALA A 62 9.13 -2.10 7.10
N THR A 63 8.86 -3.29 6.60
CA THR A 63 8.74 -4.52 7.41
C THR A 63 10.00 -5.38 7.41
N GLY A 64 10.94 -5.13 6.50
CA GLY A 64 12.09 -6.02 6.27
C GLY A 64 11.74 -7.34 5.59
N THR A 65 10.52 -7.47 5.03
CA THR A 65 10.08 -8.67 4.30
C THR A 65 10.33 -8.53 2.79
N THR A 66 9.94 -9.53 1.99
CA THR A 66 10.14 -9.48 0.54
C THR A 66 9.00 -8.73 -0.17
N LYS A 67 9.32 -8.11 -1.32
CA LYS A 67 8.32 -7.50 -2.22
C LYS A 67 7.18 -8.46 -2.57
N HIS A 68 7.51 -9.73 -2.80
CA HIS A 68 6.55 -10.75 -3.20
C HIS A 68 5.53 -11.04 -2.10
N GLU A 69 6.00 -11.23 -0.86
CA GLU A 69 5.13 -11.45 0.31
C GLU A 69 4.18 -10.26 0.52
N CYS A 70 4.69 -9.03 0.47
CA CYS A 70 3.87 -7.83 0.61
C CYS A 70 2.79 -7.75 -0.47
N TYR A 71 3.13 -8.09 -1.72
CA TYR A 71 2.16 -8.06 -2.82
C TYR A 71 1.09 -9.15 -2.67
N GLU A 72 1.48 -10.35 -2.29
CA GLU A 72 0.55 -11.45 -2.03
C GLU A 72 -0.37 -11.15 -0.84
N ALA A 73 0.14 -10.54 0.24
CA ALA A 73 -0.66 -10.11 1.37
C ALA A 73 -1.76 -9.11 0.95
N MET A 74 -1.40 -8.08 0.18
CA MET A 74 -2.37 -7.12 -0.36
C MET A 74 -3.38 -7.78 -1.31
N ARG A 75 -2.95 -8.78 -2.08
CA ARG A 75 -3.82 -9.52 -3.01
C ARG A 75 -4.82 -10.42 -2.30
N ARG A 76 -4.41 -11.04 -1.19
CA ARG A 76 -5.26 -11.89 -0.34
C ARG A 76 -6.15 -11.06 0.58
N GLY A 77 -5.71 -9.84 0.92
CA GLY A 77 -6.40 -8.90 1.79
C GLY A 77 -6.09 -9.04 3.28
N TYR A 78 -4.99 -9.71 3.63
CA TYR A 78 -4.50 -9.89 5.00
C TYR A 78 -2.97 -10.15 4.97
N TRP A 79 -2.26 -9.70 6.02
CA TRP A 79 -0.83 -9.95 6.22
C TRP A 79 -0.55 -11.37 6.73
#